data_AF-A0A5K0V719-F1
#
_entry.id   AF-A0A5K0V719-F1
#
_cell.length_a   1.000
_cell.length_b   1.000
_cell.length_c   1.000
_cell.angle_alpha   90.00
_cell.angle_beta   90.00
_cell.angle_gamma   90.00
#
_symmetry.space_group_name_H-M   'P 1'
#
loop_
_entity.id
_entity.type
_entity.pdbx_description
1 polymer ?
#
loop_
_entity_poly.entity_id
_entity_poly.type
_entity_poly.pdbx_seq_one_letter_code
_entity_poly.pdbx_strand_id
1 'polypeptide(L)' 'VISKELFRVLRTKHGDEFNSFISEKLCPVAGDMAVEDLGIQETHLKVVIMREVDIIVNVAATTTFDE' A
#
# COMPACT_ATOMS: atom_id res chain seq x y z
N VAL A 1 -1.75 -9.29 -2.68
CA VAL A 1 -0.39 -8.78 -2.41
C VAL A 1 0.27 -9.54 -1.26
N ILE A 2 -0.31 -9.55 -0.05
CA ILE A 2 0.26 -10.15 1.16
C ILE A 2 0.48 -11.69 1.12
N SER A 3 -0.20 -12.38 0.21
CA SER A 3 -0.04 -13.83 -0.03
C SER A 3 1.18 -14.19 -0.88
N LYS A 4 1.86 -13.21 -1.49
CA LYS A 4 3.03 -13.46 -2.35
C LYS A 4 4.21 -14.04 -1.56
N GLU A 5 5.13 -14.69 -2.26
CA GLU A 5 6.30 -15.34 -1.67
C GLU A 5 7.25 -14.35 -0.97
N LEU A 6 7.24 -13.09 -1.41
CA LEU A 6 8.00 -11.99 -0.77
C LEU A 6 7.74 -11.89 0.74
N PHE A 7 6.55 -12.27 1.21
CA PHE A 7 6.17 -12.21 2.63
C PHE A 7 6.47 -13.51 3.40
N ARG A 8 7.14 -14.52 2.81
CA ARG A 8 7.39 -15.82 3.47
C ARG A 8 8.08 -15.66 4.83
N VAL A 9 9.15 -14.87 4.90
CA VAL A 9 9.94 -14.69 6.14
C VAL A 9 9.05 -14.13 7.26
N LEU A 10 8.18 -13.17 6.93
CA LEU A 10 7.25 -12.59 7.90
C LEU A 10 6.17 -13.60 8.31
N ARG A 11 5.62 -14.39 7.37
CA ARG A 11 4.65 -15.46 7.72
C ARG A 11 5.26 -16.51 8.63
N THR A 12 6.48 -16.96 8.35
CA THR A 12 7.19 -17.93 9.21
C THR A 12 7.48 -17.34 10.60
N LYS A 13 7.83 -16.05 10.66
CA LYS A 13 8.13 -15.38 11.94
C LYS A 13 6.90 -15.18 12.82
N HIS A 14 5.76 -14.81 12.23
CA HIS A 14 4.55 -14.44 12.97
C HIS A 14 3.50 -15.56 13.07
N GLY A 15 3.65 -16.64 12.29
CA GLY A 15 2.75 -17.80 12.34
C GLY A 15 1.28 -17.40 12.19
N ASP A 16 0.44 -17.89 13.10
CA ASP A 16 -1.00 -17.65 13.11
C ASP A 16 -1.37 -16.16 13.31
N GLU A 17 -0.49 -15.38 13.95
CA GLU A 17 -0.71 -13.95 14.21
C GLU A 17 -0.38 -13.06 13.00
N PHE A 18 0.16 -13.63 11.92
CA PHE A 18 0.61 -12.86 10.75
C PHE A 18 -0.46 -11.92 10.20
N ASN A 19 -1.72 -12.37 10.14
CA ASN A 19 -2.82 -11.56 9.60
C ASN A 19 -3.16 -10.37 10.50
N SER A 20 -3.12 -10.53 11.83
CA SER A 20 -3.33 -9.41 12.76
C SER A 20 -2.17 -8.42 12.65
N PHE A 21 -0.94 -8.93 12.70
CA PHE A 21 0.28 -8.13 12.60
C PHE A 21 0.30 -7.24 11.34
N ILE A 22 -0.03 -7.79 10.17
CA ILE A 22 -0.04 -7.02 8.92
C ILE A 22 -1.20 -6.02 8.88
N SER A 23 -2.37 -6.38 9.40
CA SER A 23 -3.55 -5.50 9.41
C SER A 23 -3.32 -4.26 10.27
N GLU A 24 -2.55 -4.36 11.35
CA GLU A 24 -2.15 -3.22 12.18
C GLU A 24 -1.14 -2.28 11.50
N LYS A 25 -0.46 -2.73 10.44
CA LYS A 25 0.60 -1.99 9.75
C LYS A 25 0.19 -1.43 8.40
N LEU A 26 -0.93 -1.89 7.84
CA LEU A 26 -1.40 -1.50 6.51
C LEU A 26 -2.67 -0.66 6.60
N CYS A 27 -2.63 0.52 6.00
CA CYS A 27 -3.80 1.33 5.71
C CYS A 27 -3.98 1.44 4.18
N PRO A 28 -4.77 0.55 3.54
CA PRO A 28 -4.99 0.62 2.11
C PRO A 28 -5.87 1.83 1.76
N VAL A 29 -5.45 2.59 0.75
CA VAL A 29 -6.20 3.73 0.21
C VAL A 29 -6.48 3.46 -1.27
N ALA A 30 -7.74 3.55 -1.66
CA ALA A 30 -8.12 3.44 -3.06
C ALA A 30 -7.72 4.73 -3.79
N GLY A 31 -7.11 4.59 -4.96
CA GLY A 31 -6.66 5.73 -5.77
C GLY A 31 -6.11 5.31 -7.12
N ASP A 32 -5.89 6.30 -7.98
CA ASP A 32 -5.32 6.17 -9.32
C ASP A 32 -4.26 7.25 -9.51
N MET A 33 -3.03 6.82 -9.86
CA MET A 33 -1.90 7.71 -10.07
C MET A 33 -2.07 8.66 -11.26
N ALA A 34 -2.91 8.30 -12.24
CA ALA A 34 -3.18 9.13 -13.41
C ALA A 34 -4.20 10.25 -13.13
N VAL A 35 -4.84 10.25 -11.95
CA VAL A 35 -5.88 11.21 -11.58
C VAL A 35 -5.33 12.22 -10.56
N GLU A 36 -5.77 13.47 -10.65
CA GLU A 36 -5.42 14.52 -9.68
C GLU A 36 -5.72 14.07 -8.25
N ASP A 37 -4.85 14.44 -7.32
CA ASP A 37 -4.90 14.01 -5.91
C ASP A 37 -4.97 12.49 -5.73
N LEU A 38 -4.40 11.72 -6.66
CA LEU A 38 -4.46 10.25 -6.70
C LEU A 38 -5.91 9.73 -6.79
N GLY A 39 -6.86 10.55 -7.25
CA GLY A 39 -8.29 10.23 -7.27
C GLY A 39 -8.97 10.19 -5.89
N ILE A 40 -8.27 10.60 -4.82
CA ILE A 40 -8.80 10.57 -3.45
C ILE A 40 -9.80 11.72 -3.26
N GLN A 41 -11.07 11.36 -3.03
CA GLN A 41 -12.16 12.34 -2.88
C GLN A 41 -12.27 12.87 -1.45
N GLU A 42 -11.91 12.06 -0.45
CA GLU A 42 -12.03 12.38 0.95
C GLU A 42 -10.95 13.40 1.38
N THR A 43 -11.34 14.68 1.49
CA THR A 43 -10.44 15.78 1.87
C THR A 43 -9.67 15.51 3.17
N HIS A 44 -10.31 14.89 4.17
CA HIS A 44 -9.63 14.55 5.43
C HIS A 44 -8.47 13.57 5.23
N LEU A 45 -8.65 12.56 4.36
CA LEU A 45 -7.63 11.56 4.08
C LEU A 45 -6.41 12.19 3.40
N LYS A 46 -6.65 13.13 2.48
CA LYS A 46 -5.57 13.92 1.85
C LYS A 46 -4.74 14.68 2.87
N VAL A 47 -5.40 15.37 3.82
CA VAL A 47 -4.71 16.10 4.90
C VAL A 47 -3.91 15.17 5.80
N VAL A 48 -4.46 14.01 6.17
CA VAL A 48 -3.75 13.02 6.99
C VAL A 48 -2.52 12.49 6.26
N ILE A 49 -2.66 12.10 4.99
CA ILE A 49 -1.52 11.62 4.18
C ILE A 49 -0.44 12.69 4.08
N MET A 50 -0.80 13.94 3.77
CA MET A 50 0.17 15.03 3.66
C MET A 50 0.88 15.38 4.97
N ARG A 51 0.24 15.11 6.12
CA ARG A 51 0.79 15.44 7.44
C ARG A 51 1.60 14.30 8.06
N GLU A 52 1.15 13.07 7.88
CA GLU A 52 1.68 11.89 8.60
C GLU A 52 2.65 11.06 7.74
N VAL A 53 2.70 11.26 6.41
CA VAL A 53 3.63 10.52 5.55
C VAL A 53 4.97 11.23 5.48
N ASP A 54 6.00 10.57 6.01
CA ASP A 54 7.38 11.07 5.96
C ASP A 54 8.12 10.68 4.66
N ILE A 55 7.76 9.53 4.06
CA ILE A 55 8.49 8.94 2.94
C ILE A 55 7.50 8.47 1.88
N ILE A 56 7.73 8.88 0.64
CA ILE A 56 6.99 8.41 -0.54
C ILE A 56 7.92 7.50 -1.36
N VAL A 57 7.48 6.26 -1.58
CA VAL A 57 8.13 5.33 -2.49
C VAL A 57 7.24 5.15 -3.71
N ASN A 58 7.62 5.77 -4.83
CA ASN A 58 6.84 5.71 -6.06
C ASN A 58 7.32 4.55 -6.96
N VAL A 59 6.54 3.46 -6.99
CA VAL A 59 6.84 2.26 -7.81
C VAL A 59 5.67 1.92 -8.75
N ALA A 60 4.57 2.68 -8.70
CA ALA A 60 3.42 2.37 -9.55
C ALA A 60 3.75 2.73 -11.00
N ALA A 61 3.56 1.76 -11.89
CA ALA A 61 3.73 1.92 -13.32
C ALA A 61 2.82 0.91 -14.03
N THR A 62 2.31 1.29 -15.20
CA THR A 62 1.71 0.33 -16.11
C THR A 62 2.85 -0.26 -16.94
N THR A 63 3.20 -1.52 -16.70
CA THR A 63 4.18 -2.24 -17.52
C THR A 63 3.44 -3.10 -18.54
N THR A 64 3.54 -2.73 -19.81
CA THR A 64 3.13 -3.58 -20.93
C THR A 64 4.35 -4.31 -21.47
N PHE A 65 4.16 -5.56 -21.87
CA PHE A 65 5.15 -6.29 -22.66
C PHE A 65 4.73 -6.13 -24.12
N ASP A 66 5.55 -5.45 -24.90
CA ASP A 66 5.44 -5.49 -26.35
C ASP A 66 6.17 -6.76 -26.80
N GLU A 67 5.43 -7.75 -27.30
CA GLU A 67 5.99 -8.90 -28.06
C GLU A 67 6.15 -8.54 -29.54
#